data_AF-A0A978SUN3-F1
#
_entry.id   AF-A0A978SUN3-F1
#
_cell.length_a   1.000
_cell.length_b   1.000
_cell.length_c   1.000
_cell.angle_alpha   90.00
_cell.angle_beta   90.00
_cell.angle_gamma   90.00
#
_symmetry.space_group_name_H-M   'P 1'
#
loop_
_entity.id
_entity.type
_entity.pdbx_description
1 polymer ?
#
loop_
_entity_poly.entity_id
_entity_poly.type
_entity_poly.pdbx_seq_one_letter_code
_entity_poly.pdbx_strand_id
1 'polypeptide(L)'
;MAEIVLAGMFGIYLAIAPYFLKNWLKVFKEEADKLSPEEKQLSLATLVTASVLWPLVVPIAYSVQLSRAKESKQGEIQQKAQSAYCMQHD
;
A
#
# COMPACT_ATOMS: atom_id res chain seq x y z
N MET A 1 11.15 18.20 10.17
CA MET A 1 10.11 18.13 9.12
C MET A 1 9.60 16.70 8.93
N ALA A 2 10.46 15.73 8.59
CA ALA A 2 10.03 14.33 8.37
C ALA A 2 9.39 13.66 9.60
N GLU A 3 9.90 13.90 10.82
CA GLU A 3 9.36 13.28 12.03
C GLU A 3 7.95 13.77 12.38
N ILE A 4 7.68 15.06 12.19
CA ILE A 4 6.34 15.66 12.42
C ILE A 4 5.35 15.13 11.39
N VAL A 5 5.77 14.98 10.13
CA VAL A 5 4.94 14.40 9.07
C VAL A 5 4.63 12.93 9.37
N LEU A 6 5.64 12.15 9.81
CA LEU A 6 5.46 10.75 10.17
C LEU A 6 4.52 10.57 11.37
N ALA A 7 4.69 11.37 12.42
CA ALA A 7 3.82 11.38 13.59
C ALA A 7 2.38 11.79 13.24
N GLY A 8 2.22 12.80 12.37
CA GLY A 8 0.91 13.23 11.87
C GLY A 8 0.21 12.13 11.06
N MET A 9 0.93 11.46 10.17
CA MET A 9 0.40 10.32 9.41
C MET A 9 0.01 9.17 10.35
N PHE A 10 0.84 8.86 11.34
CA PHE A 10 0.57 7.80 12.32
C PHE A 10 -0.69 8.11 13.15
N GLY A 11 -0.88 9.35 13.59
CA GLY A 11 -2.07 9.79 14.31
C GLY A 11 -3.35 9.69 13.48
N ILE A 12 -3.32 10.15 12.21
CA ILE A 12 -4.45 10.00 11.28
C ILE A 12 -4.76 8.52 11.04
N TYR A 13 -3.72 7.71 10.88
CA TYR A 13 -3.86 6.29 10.63
C TYR A 13 -4.52 5.55 11.81
N LEU A 14 -4.08 5.84 13.05
CA LEU A 14 -4.69 5.32 14.26
C LEU A 14 -6.14 5.78 14.45
N ALA A 15 -6.54 6.93 13.92
CA ALA A 15 -7.92 7.41 13.97
C ALA A 15 -8.82 6.73 12.94
N ILE A 16 -8.29 6.46 11.73
CA ILE A 16 -9.03 5.86 10.62
C ILE A 16 -9.15 4.34 10.77
N ALA A 17 -8.11 3.67 11.28
CA ALA A 17 -8.09 2.22 11.48
C ALA A 17 -9.30 1.68 12.29
N PRO A 18 -9.67 2.23 13.47
CA PRO A 18 -10.83 1.75 14.22
C PRO A 18 -12.16 2.08 13.53
N TYR A 19 -12.23 3.14 12.72
CA TYR A 19 -13.43 3.44 11.92
C TYR A 19 -13.66 2.37 10.85
N PHE A 20 -12.62 2.04 10.07
CA PHE A 20 -12.68 0.98 9.09
C PHE A 20 -12.94 -0.38 9.74
N LEU A 21 -12.25 -0.69 10.85
CA LEU A 21 -12.44 -1.94 11.58
C LEU A 21 -13.89 -2.08 12.09
N LYS A 22 -14.49 -1.01 12.62
CA LYS A 22 -15.90 -1.00 13.07
C LYS A 22 -16.86 -1.20 11.91
N ASN A 23 -16.65 -0.51 10.79
CA ASN A 23 -17.52 -0.64 9.62
C ASN A 23 -17.45 -2.05 9.04
N TRP A 24 -16.24 -2.62 8.96
CA TRP A 24 -16.05 -3.98 8.48
C TRP A 24 -16.62 -5.02 9.44
N LEU A 25 -16.46 -4.84 10.76
CA LEU A 25 -17.07 -5.69 11.78
C LEU A 25 -18.60 -5.63 11.75
N LYS A 26 -19.18 -4.49 11.39
CA LYS A 26 -20.63 -4.34 11.20
C LYS A 26 -21.09 -5.20 10.02
N VAL A 27 -20.48 -5.02 8.85
CA VAL A 27 -20.77 -5.83 7.65
C VAL A 27 -20.54 -7.31 7.92
N PHE A 28 -19.45 -7.63 8.62
CA PHE A 28 -19.15 -8.99 9.03
C PHE A 28 -20.22 -9.56 9.94
N LYS A 29 -20.75 -8.80 10.91
CA LYS A 29 -21.85 -9.21 11.77
C LYS A 29 -23.17 -9.42 11.02
N GLU A 30 -23.42 -8.65 9.96
CA GLU A 30 -24.64 -8.78 9.14
C GLU A 30 -24.61 -10.04 8.27
N GLU A 31 -23.44 -10.44 7.75
CA GLU A 31 -23.28 -11.68 6.96
C GLU A 31 -22.91 -12.90 7.83
N ALA A 32 -22.45 -12.66 9.05
CA ALA A 32 -22.02 -13.65 10.04
C ALA A 32 -23.07 -14.69 10.43
N ASP A 33 -24.36 -14.35 10.33
CA ASP A 33 -25.46 -15.28 10.62
C ASP A 33 -25.64 -16.34 9.52
N LYS A 34 -25.05 -16.13 8.34
CA LYS A 34 -25.04 -17.10 7.23
C LYS A 34 -23.76 -17.94 7.17
N LEU A 35 -22.74 -17.60 7.97
CA LEU A 35 -21.41 -18.20 7.91
C LEU A 35 -21.22 -19.27 9.00
N SER A 36 -20.52 -20.34 8.65
CA SER A 36 -20.08 -21.36 9.60
C SER A 36 -19.13 -20.74 10.66
N PRO A 37 -19.10 -21.25 11.90
CA PRO A 37 -18.19 -20.77 12.95
C PRO A 37 -16.71 -20.70 12.51
N GLU A 38 -16.28 -21.62 11.64
CA GLU A 38 -14.92 -21.69 11.11
C GLU A 38 -14.61 -20.54 10.15
N GLU A 39 -15.53 -20.25 9.21
CA GLU A 39 -15.42 -19.14 8.27
C GLU A 39 -15.43 -17.79 9.01
N LYS A 40 -16.19 -17.74 10.10
CA LYS A 40 -16.28 -16.58 10.99
C LYS A 40 -14.91 -16.28 11.62
N GLN A 41 -14.23 -17.31 12.13
CA GLN A 41 -12.89 -17.15 12.70
C GLN A 41 -11.86 -16.77 11.64
N LEU A 42 -11.91 -17.39 10.46
CA LEU A 42 -10.99 -17.10 9.36
C LEU A 42 -11.12 -15.65 8.85
N SER A 43 -12.35 -15.16 8.75
CA SER A 43 -12.63 -13.78 8.32
C SER A 43 -12.18 -12.75 9.36
N LEU A 44 -12.42 -13.03 10.66
CA LEU A 44 -11.92 -12.19 11.74
C LEU A 44 -10.38 -12.15 11.79
N ALA A 45 -9.73 -13.31 11.63
CA ALA A 45 -8.28 -13.41 11.57
C ALA A 45 -7.74 -12.59 10.40
N THR A 46 -8.31 -12.76 9.21
CA THR A 46 -7.93 -12.00 8.00
C THR A 46 -8.10 -10.50 8.21
N LEU A 47 -9.17 -10.06 8.87
CA LEU A 47 -9.42 -8.65 9.16
C LEU A 47 -8.34 -8.06 10.10
N VAL A 48 -7.98 -8.79 11.15
CA VAL A 48 -6.93 -8.37 12.10
C VAL A 48 -5.58 -8.34 11.40
N THR A 49 -5.25 -9.40 10.65
CA THR A 49 -3.98 -9.50 9.91
C THR A 49 -3.86 -8.39 8.87
N ALA A 50 -4.91 -8.11 8.10
CA ALA A 50 -4.93 -7.01 7.14
C ALA A 50 -4.75 -5.66 7.83
N SER A 51 -5.45 -5.42 8.94
CA SER A 51 -5.36 -4.15 9.69
C SER A 51 -3.97 -3.90 10.28
N VAL A 52 -3.29 -4.96 10.76
CA VAL A 52 -1.94 -4.87 11.34
C VAL A 52 -0.87 -4.78 10.25
N LEU A 53 -1.04 -5.50 9.13
CA LEU A 53 -0.06 -5.51 8.04
C LEU A 53 -0.19 -4.30 7.10
N TRP A 54 -1.33 -3.64 7.05
CA TRP A 54 -1.55 -2.46 6.20
C TRP A 54 -0.48 -1.37 6.34
N PRO A 55 -0.04 -0.95 7.55
CA PRO A 55 1.05 0.03 7.68
C PRO A 55 2.40 -0.44 7.13
N LEU A 56 2.62 -1.75 6.94
CA LEU A 56 3.79 -2.29 6.25
C LEU A 56 3.57 -2.35 4.73
N VAL A 57 2.37 -2.73 4.28
CA VAL A 57 2.04 -2.89 2.86
C VAL A 57 2.14 -1.56 2.11
N VAL A 58 1.67 -0.46 2.69
CA VAL A 58 1.68 0.87 2.06
C VAL A 58 3.10 1.36 1.70
N PRO A 59 4.07 1.44 2.64
CA PRO A 59 5.43 1.88 2.31
C PRO A 59 6.16 0.93 1.36
N ILE A 60 5.90 -0.38 1.45
CA ILE A 60 6.46 -1.37 0.51
C ILE A 60 5.93 -1.13 -0.90
N ALA A 61 4.61 -0.99 -1.06
CA ALA A 61 3.98 -0.72 -2.35
C ALA A 61 4.47 0.60 -2.97
N TYR A 62 4.68 1.63 -2.14
CA TYR A 62 5.22 2.90 -2.59
C TYR A 62 6.68 2.78 -3.03
N SER A 63 7.49 2.03 -2.28
CA SER A 63 8.90 1.78 -2.60
C SER A 63 9.05 1.02 -3.92
N VAL A 64 8.21 0.01 -4.16
CA VAL A 64 8.20 -0.75 -5.42
C VAL A 64 7.83 0.14 -6.61
N GLN A 65 6.81 0.99 -6.46
CA GLN A 65 6.43 1.94 -7.51
C GLN A 65 7.54 2.96 -7.78
N LEU A 66 8.20 3.46 -6.73
CA LEU A 66 9.29 4.40 -6.87
C LEU A 66 10.49 3.78 -7.58
N SER A 67 10.83 2.53 -7.27
CA SER A 67 11.89 1.79 -7.96
C SER A 67 11.59 1.64 -9.45
N ARG A 68 10.37 1.21 -9.80
CA ARG A 68 9.94 1.07 -11.19
C ARG A 68 9.95 2.40 -11.95
N ALA A 69 9.55 3.49 -11.29
CA ALA A 69 9.57 4.82 -11.88
C ALA A 69 10.99 5.36 -12.11
N LYS A 70 11.97 4.92 -11.31
CA LYS A 70 13.39 5.23 -11.54
C LYS A 70 13.96 4.42 -12.71
N GLU A 71 13.62 3.14 -12.80
CA GLU A 71 14.05 2.26 -13.89
C GLU A 71 13.56 2.76 -15.26
N SER A 72 12.29 3.20 -15.35
CA SER A 72 11.75 3.76 -16.59
C SER A 72 12.43 5.06 -17.01
N LYS A 73 12.64 5.99 -16.06
CA LYS A 73 13.37 7.24 -16.34
C LYS A 73 14.81 7.00 -16.77
N GLN A 74 15.47 6.00 -16.18
CA GLN A 74 16.85 5.68 -16.51
C GLN A 74 16.98 5.08 -17.92
N GLY A 75 16.00 4.28 -18.35
CA GLY A 75 15.90 3.79 -19.73
C GLY A 75 15.72 4.92 -20.75
N GLU A 76 14.87 5.91 -20.47
CA GLU A 76 14.65 7.07 -21.34
C GLU A 76 15.90 7.94 -21.52
N ILE A 77 16.66 8.14 -20.43
CA ILE A 77 17.90 8.93 -20.46
C ILE A 77 18.98 8.22 -21.27
N GLN A 78 19.13 6.90 -21.11
CA GLN A 78 20.07 6.13 -21.94
C GLN A 78 19.69 6.15 -23.41
N GLN A 79 18.40 6.01 -23.73
CA GLN A 79 17.93 6.03 -25.12
C GLN A 79 18.17 7.39 -25.79
N LYS A 80 17.95 8.49 -25.05
CA LYS A 80 18.32 9.84 -25.53
C LYS A 80 19.83 10.01 -25.72
N ALA A 81 20.64 9.54 -24.78
CA ALA A 81 22.09 9.62 -24.87
C ALA A 81 22.62 8.83 -26.08
N GLN A 82 22.05 7.66 -26.35
CA GLN A 82 22.45 6.80 -27.45
C GLN A 82 22.00 7.36 -28.81
N SER A 83 20.79 7.93 -28.89
CA SER A 83 20.30 8.61 -30.10
C SER A 83 21.13 9.88 -30.43
N ALA A 84 21.50 10.66 -29.41
CA ALA A 84 22.39 11.82 -29.59
C ALA A 84 23.79 11.41 -30.05
N TYR A 85 24.33 10.29 -29.56
CA TYR A 85 25.62 9.77 -29.97
C TYR A 85 25.62 9.30 -31.43
N CYS A 86 24.56 8.63 -31.88
CA CYS A 86 24.42 8.22 -33.28
C CYS A 86 24.35 9.42 -34.23
N MET A 87 23.65 10.50 -33.86
CA MET A 87 23.55 11.72 -34.69
C MET A 87 24.84 12.53 -34.77
N GLN A 88 25.84 12.23 -33.92
CA GLN A 88 27.11 12.95 -33.86
C GLN A 88 28.24 12.23 -34.60
N HIS A 89 27.97 11.01 -35.09
CA HIS A 89 28.92 10.14 -35.78
C HIS A 89 28.49 9.78 -37.21
N ASP A 90 27.49 10.48 -37.74
CA ASP A 90 27.11 10.57 -39.17
C ASP A 90 27.56 11.93 -39.75
#